data_AF-A0A3B8W4D1-F1
#
_entry.id   AF-A0A3B8W4D1-F1
#
_cell.length_a   1.000
_cell.length_b   1.000
_cell.length_c   1.000
_cell.angle_alpha   90.00
_cell.angle_beta   90.00
_cell.angle_gamma   90.00
#
_symmetry.space_group_name_H-M   'P 1'
#
loop_
_entity.id
_entity.type
_entity.pdbx_description
1 polymer ?
#
loop_
_entity_poly.entity_id
_entity_poly.type
_entity_poly.pdbx_seq_one_letter_code
_entity_poly.pdbx_strand_id
1 'polypeptide(L)'
;TSGAIFEADVDLTHPIFYGYTSAKISMFKANNLFMTKANGAYANPLLFGANPLISGYISRPNYDKLKNSSGLGITALGRGRVIGFTENMAFRAFWFGSNKMLMNAIYYGHLISAEAGR
;
A
#
# COMPACT_ATOMS: atom_id res chain seq x y z
N THR A 1 7.81 15.42 0.54
CA THR A 1 6.91 15.13 -0.58
C THR A 1 5.54 15.66 -0.22
N SER A 2 4.97 16.52 -1.05
CA SER A 2 3.58 16.96 -0.90
C SER A 2 2.98 17.02 -2.28
N GLY A 3 1.90 16.26 -2.51
CA GLY A 3 1.15 16.34 -3.76
C GLY A 3 1.76 15.58 -4.93
N ALA A 4 2.42 14.44 -4.71
CA ALA A 4 2.98 13.62 -5.78
C ALA A 4 2.24 12.29 -5.94
N ILE A 5 2.24 11.77 -7.16
CA ILE A 5 1.57 10.54 -7.57
C ILE A 5 2.64 9.50 -7.88
N PHE A 6 2.46 8.31 -7.29
CA PHE A 6 3.38 7.21 -7.42
C PHE A 6 2.68 5.95 -7.93
N GLU A 7 3.35 5.19 -8.78
CA GLU A 7 2.94 3.85 -9.16
C GLU A 7 3.34 2.87 -8.06
N ALA A 8 2.41 1.98 -7.70
CA ALA A 8 2.67 0.87 -6.82
C ALA A 8 2.24 -0.43 -7.50
N ASP A 9 3.04 -1.48 -7.30
CA ASP A 9 2.76 -2.84 -7.72
C ASP A 9 1.95 -3.54 -6.61
N VAL A 10 0.90 -4.26 -7.02
CA VAL A 10 -0.01 -4.95 -6.10
C VAL A 10 -0.20 -6.42 -6.45
N ASP A 11 -0.35 -7.23 -5.42
CA ASP A 11 -0.71 -8.64 -5.55
C ASP A 11 -2.23 -8.80 -5.64
N LEU A 12 -2.74 -9.04 -6.85
CA LEU A 12 -4.17 -9.24 -7.11
C LEU A 12 -4.75 -10.51 -6.46
N THR A 13 -3.92 -11.46 -6.03
CA THR A 13 -4.37 -12.65 -5.32
C THR A 13 -4.68 -12.36 -3.84
N HIS A 14 -4.19 -11.23 -3.33
CA HIS A 14 -4.36 -10.85 -1.93
C HIS A 14 -5.77 -10.27 -1.68
N PRO A 15 -6.46 -10.63 -0.57
CA PRO A 15 -7.83 -10.16 -0.29
C PRO A 15 -8.05 -8.64 -0.32
N ILE A 16 -7.01 -7.86 0.00
CA ILE A 16 -7.06 -6.39 -0.09
C ILE A 16 -7.29 -5.88 -1.53
N PHE A 17 -6.91 -6.66 -2.54
CA PHE A 17 -7.03 -6.29 -3.95
C PHE A 17 -8.13 -7.04 -4.69
N TYR A 18 -9.07 -7.67 -3.98
CA TYR A 18 -10.25 -8.24 -4.62
C TYR A 18 -11.06 -7.18 -5.37
N GLY A 19 -11.42 -7.50 -6.61
CA GLY A 19 -12.12 -6.59 -7.52
C GLY A 19 -11.23 -5.52 -8.17
N TYR A 20 -9.91 -5.59 -8.03
CA TYR A 20 -8.95 -4.87 -8.88
C TYR A 20 -8.60 -5.72 -10.09
N THR A 21 -8.38 -5.07 -11.24
CA THR A 21 -8.04 -5.73 -12.51
C THR A 21 -6.63 -5.40 -13.00
N SER A 22 -5.98 -4.40 -12.40
CA SER A 22 -4.62 -3.96 -12.73
C SER A 22 -3.69 -4.23 -11.56
N ALA A 23 -2.57 -4.88 -11.83
CA ALA A 23 -1.48 -5.08 -10.86
C ALA A 23 -0.68 -3.79 -10.58
N LYS A 24 -0.98 -2.70 -11.29
CA LYS A 24 -0.39 -1.37 -11.09
C LYS A 24 -1.47 -0.38 -10.71
N ILE A 25 -1.22 0.34 -9.61
CA ILE A 25 -2.13 1.33 -9.07
C ILE A 25 -1.41 2.65 -8.84
N SER A 26 -2.12 3.76 -9.02
CA SER A 26 -1.62 5.08 -8.64
C SER A 26 -1.93 5.33 -7.16
N MET A 27 -0.95 5.85 -6.43
CA MET A 27 -1.02 6.20 -5.01
C MET A 27 -0.67 7.68 -4.84
N PHE A 28 -1.52 8.42 -4.14
CA PHE A 28 -1.32 9.83 -3.90
C PHE A 28 -0.64 10.02 -2.55
N LYS A 29 0.50 10.71 -2.54
CA LYS A 29 1.28 10.91 -1.32
C LYS A 29 1.31 12.38 -0.91
N ALA A 30 0.66 12.66 0.22
CA ALA A 30 0.65 13.96 0.88
C ALA A 30 1.53 14.02 2.14
N ASN A 31 2.35 12.99 2.39
CA ASN A 31 3.16 12.87 3.61
C ASN A 31 4.57 12.31 3.31
N ASN A 32 5.40 12.25 4.36
CA ASN A 32 6.76 11.68 4.33
C ASN A 32 6.87 10.38 5.15
N LEU A 33 5.79 9.60 5.24
CA LEU A 33 5.81 8.29 5.89
C LEU A 33 6.29 7.24 4.88
N PHE A 34 7.39 6.56 5.16
CA PHE A 34 7.93 5.51 4.30
C PHE A 34 8.07 4.24 5.13
N MET A 35 7.32 3.21 4.78
CA MET A 35 7.32 1.95 5.50
C MET A 35 8.28 0.97 4.85
N THR A 36 9.16 0.41 5.66
CA THR A 36 10.09 -0.63 5.21
C THR A 36 9.34 -1.91 4.89
N LYS A 37 9.78 -2.60 3.84
CA LYS A 37 9.24 -3.91 3.48
C LYS A 37 9.46 -4.90 4.63
N ALA A 38 8.39 -5.56 5.08
CA ALA A 38 8.45 -6.65 6.04
C ALA A 38 8.97 -7.95 5.39
N ASN A 39 9.49 -8.89 6.18
CA ASN A 39 10.06 -10.14 5.65
C ASN A 39 9.01 -11.20 5.28
N GLY A 40 7.76 -11.06 5.76
CA GLY A 40 6.68 -12.01 5.48
C GLY A 40 6.19 -11.94 4.03
N ALA A 41 5.95 -13.12 3.41
CA ALA A 41 5.52 -13.23 2.01
C ALA A 41 4.20 -12.50 1.72
N TYR A 42 3.27 -12.49 2.69
CA TYR A 42 1.96 -11.83 2.58
C TYR A 42 1.87 -10.50 3.35
N ALA A 43 2.98 -10.05 3.95
CA ALA A 43 2.99 -8.84 4.77
C ALA A 43 3.00 -7.55 3.93
N ASN A 44 3.33 -7.64 2.63
CA ASN A 44 3.54 -6.49 1.75
C ASN A 44 2.81 -6.62 0.41
N PRO A 45 1.47 -6.65 0.40
CA PRO A 45 0.73 -6.84 -0.84
C PRO A 45 0.73 -5.59 -1.75
N LEU A 46 1.29 -4.46 -1.28
CA LEU A 46 1.51 -3.22 -2.05
C LEU A 46 2.96 -2.76 -1.88
N LEU A 47 3.69 -2.64 -2.99
CA LEU A 47 5.09 -2.22 -3.03
C LEU A 47 5.30 -1.08 -4.03
N PHE A 48 6.17 -0.14 -3.70
CA PHE A 48 6.67 0.82 -4.66
C PHE A 48 7.88 0.24 -5.39
N GLY A 49 7.89 0.29 -6.72
CA GLY A 49 8.99 -0.20 -7.53
C GLY A 49 10.26 0.65 -7.46
N ALA A 50 11.23 0.37 -8.34
CA ALA A 50 12.49 1.11 -8.41
C ALA A 50 12.34 2.54 -8.98
N ASN A 51 11.33 2.76 -9.83
CA ASN A 51 11.02 4.06 -10.44
C ASN A 51 9.53 4.40 -10.27
N PRO A 52 9.07 4.68 -9.04
CA PRO A 52 7.64 4.79 -8.75
C PRO A 52 7.04 6.16 -9.10
N LEU A 53 7.83 7.20 -9.41
CA LEU A 53 7.28 8.54 -9.63
C LEU A 53 6.53 8.64 -10.98
N ILE A 54 5.23 8.90 -10.93
CA ILE A 54 4.41 9.20 -12.12
C ILE A 54 4.35 10.71 -12.34
N SER A 55 4.06 11.49 -11.30
CA SER A 55 3.86 12.94 -11.40
C SER A 55 4.12 13.66 -10.08
N GLY A 56 4.51 14.93 -10.16
CA GLY A 56 4.81 15.79 -9.01
C GLY A 56 6.28 15.77 -8.62
N TYR A 57 6.58 16.32 -7.44
CA TYR A 57 7.95 16.50 -6.94
C TYR A 57 8.22 15.70 -5.67
N ILE A 58 9.42 15.11 -5.62
CA ILE A 58 9.97 14.42 -4.45
C ILE A 58 11.46 14.75 -4.34
N SER A 59 11.92 15.06 -3.12
CA SER A 59 13.35 15.30 -2.89
C SER A 59 14.13 13.99 -3.02
N ARG A 60 15.39 14.06 -3.46
CA ARG A 60 16.26 12.87 -3.63
C ARG A 60 16.29 11.96 -2.38
N PRO A 61 16.50 12.48 -1.15
CA PRO A 61 16.54 11.63 0.04
C PRO A 61 15.22 10.91 0.34
N ASN A 62 14.08 11.52 0.00
CA ASN A 62 12.76 10.88 0.18
C ASN A 62 12.46 9.89 -0.94
N TYR A 63 12.93 10.18 -2.16
CA TYR A 63 12.77 9.28 -3.28
C TYR A 63 13.51 7.96 -3.02
N ASP A 64 14.71 8.02 -2.44
CA ASP A 64 15.46 6.81 -2.09
C ASP A 64 14.80 6.00 -0.97
N LYS A 65 14.09 6.64 -0.04
CA LYS A 65 13.29 5.95 0.99
C LYS A 65 12.01 5.32 0.44
N LEU A 66 11.44 5.88 -0.63
CA LEU A 66 10.21 5.37 -1.25
C LEU A 66 10.47 4.16 -2.13
N LYS A 67 11.61 4.11 -2.82
CA LYS A 67 11.97 2.98 -3.68
C LYS A 67 11.98 1.68 -2.88
N ASN A 68 11.35 0.64 -3.43
CA ASN A 68 11.26 -0.68 -2.81
C ASN A 68 10.63 -0.69 -1.41
N SER A 69 9.93 0.39 -1.03
CA SER A 69 9.20 0.49 0.22
C SER A 69 7.81 -0.13 0.07
N SER A 70 7.17 -0.46 1.20
CA SER A 70 5.78 -0.87 1.18
C SER A 70 4.87 0.34 1.43
N GLY A 71 3.68 0.34 0.83
CA GLY A 71 2.60 1.29 1.17
C GLY A 71 1.48 0.66 2.01
N LEU A 72 1.53 -0.66 2.22
CA LEU A 72 0.55 -1.43 2.98
C LEU A 72 1.24 -2.56 3.75
N GLY A 73 1.14 -2.51 5.07
CA GLY A 73 1.75 -3.47 5.99
C GLY A 73 0.66 -4.25 6.70
N ILE A 74 0.83 -5.58 6.75
CA ILE A 74 -0.10 -6.46 7.47
C ILE A 74 0.68 -7.29 8.47
N THR A 75 0.17 -7.33 9.70
CA THR A 75 0.69 -8.22 10.74
C THR A 75 -0.42 -8.87 11.54
N ALA A 76 -0.16 -10.05 12.08
CA ALA A 76 -1.08 -10.73 12.98
C ALA A 76 -0.77 -10.36 14.43
N LEU A 77 -1.82 -10.08 15.20
CA LEU A 77 -1.72 -9.82 16.63
C LEU A 77 -2.73 -10.69 17.37
N GLY A 78 -2.23 -11.72 18.05
CA GLY A 78 -3.08 -12.76 18.65
C GLY A 78 -3.97 -13.41 17.60
N ARG A 79 -5.29 -13.32 17.79
CA ARG A 79 -6.30 -13.83 16.83
C ARG A 79 -6.68 -12.81 15.75
N GLY A 80 -6.27 -11.55 15.90
CA GLY A 80 -6.60 -10.44 15.01
C GLY A 80 -5.57 -10.18 13.93
N ARG A 81 -5.86 -9.17 13.10
CA ARG A 81 -4.97 -8.61 12.09
C ARG A 81 -4.87 -7.10 12.27
N VAL A 82 -3.67 -6.59 12.09
CA VAL A 82 -3.40 -5.16 12.01
C VAL A 82 -3.03 -4.86 10.56
N ILE A 83 -3.79 -3.98 9.94
CA ILE A 83 -3.62 -3.57 8.54
C ILE A 83 -3.32 -2.07 8.56
N GLY A 84 -2.12 -1.69 8.15
CA GLY A 84 -1.65 -0.31 8.16
C GLY A 84 -1.35 0.21 6.76
N PHE A 85 -1.83 1.42 6.46
CA PHE A 85 -1.56 2.13 5.21
C PHE A 85 -0.70 3.36 5.50
N THR A 86 0.24 3.69 4.62
CA THR A 86 1.00 4.95 4.75
C THR A 86 0.26 6.15 4.20
N GLU A 87 -0.75 5.94 3.35
CA GLU A 87 -1.52 6.97 2.65
C GLU A 87 -2.97 7.00 3.15
N ASN A 88 -3.64 8.14 2.92
CA ASN A 88 -5.06 8.25 3.21
C ASN A 88 -5.87 7.58 2.09
N MET A 89 -6.44 6.41 2.38
CA MET A 89 -7.20 5.61 1.41
C MET A 89 -8.51 6.28 0.98
N ALA A 90 -9.04 7.19 1.80
CA ALA A 90 -10.27 7.93 1.56
C ALA A 90 -10.04 9.38 1.10
N PHE A 91 -8.83 9.70 0.63
CA PHE A 91 -8.53 11.03 0.13
C PHE A 91 -9.33 11.34 -1.14
N ARG A 92 -10.08 12.45 -1.11
CA ARG A 92 -10.99 12.87 -2.19
C ARG A 92 -10.35 13.95 -3.04
N ALA A 93 -9.59 13.56 -4.07
CA ALA A 93 -9.10 14.50 -5.08
C ALA A 93 -8.79 13.90 -6.45
N PHE A 94 -8.29 12.65 -6.52
CA PHE A 94 -7.77 12.10 -7.78
C PHE A 94 -8.53 10.88 -8.29
N TRP A 95 -8.57 9.77 -7.54
CA TRP A 95 -9.26 8.55 -7.97
C TRP A 95 -9.97 7.86 -6.82
N PHE A 96 -11.05 7.14 -7.15
CA PHE A 96 -11.77 6.30 -6.21
C PHE A 96 -11.05 4.98 -5.89
N GLY A 97 -9.95 4.71 -6.60
CA GLY A 97 -9.23 3.44 -6.56
C GLY A 97 -8.74 3.04 -5.17
N SER A 98 -8.31 3.95 -4.30
CA SER A 98 -7.79 3.60 -2.96
C SER A 98 -8.89 3.27 -1.93
N ASN A 99 -10.12 3.77 -2.14
CA ASN A 99 -11.25 3.50 -1.23
C ASN A 99 -11.60 2.01 -1.16
N LYS A 100 -11.49 1.31 -2.29
CA LYS A 100 -11.78 -0.13 -2.35
C LYS A 100 -10.79 -0.93 -1.49
N MET A 101 -9.53 -0.51 -1.34
CA MET A 101 -8.56 -1.17 -0.43
C MET A 101 -9.02 -1.07 1.01
N LEU A 102 -9.51 0.11 1.42
CA LEU A 102 -10.04 0.32 2.76
C LEU A 102 -11.28 -0.55 3.01
N MET A 103 -12.20 -0.63 2.04
CA MET A 103 -13.37 -1.51 2.15
C MET A 103 -12.97 -2.98 2.24
N ASN A 104 -12.03 -3.42 1.41
CA ASN A 104 -11.52 -4.78 1.44
C ASN A 104 -10.80 -5.09 2.76
N ALA A 105 -10.10 -4.13 3.35
CA ALA A 105 -9.50 -4.29 4.69
C ALA A 105 -10.56 -4.54 5.77
N ILE A 106 -11.69 -3.84 5.71
CA ILE A 106 -12.80 -3.98 6.67
C ILE A 106 -13.54 -5.30 6.46
N TYR A 107 -13.95 -5.60 5.23
CA TYR A 107 -14.83 -6.75 4.95
C TYR A 107 -14.07 -8.06 4.75
N TYR A 108 -12.88 -8.02 4.15
CA TYR A 108 -12.10 -9.21 3.80
C TYR A 108 -10.82 -9.37 4.63
N GLY A 109 -10.56 -8.47 5.60
CA GLY A 109 -9.39 -8.58 6.48
C GLY A 109 -9.29 -9.90 7.24
N HIS A 110 -10.44 -10.53 7.54
CA HIS A 110 -10.50 -11.84 8.20
C HIS A 110 -10.05 -13.02 7.32
N LEU A 111 -10.03 -12.84 5.99
CA LEU A 111 -9.54 -13.85 5.04
C LEU A 111 -8.00 -13.87 4.96
N ILE A 112 -7.33 -12.86 5.53
CA ILE A 112 -5.88 -12.78 5.52
C ILE A 112 -5.33 -13.72 6.61
N SER A 113 -4.42 -14.62 6.21
CA SER A 113 -3.81 -15.62 7.09
C SER A 113 -3.10 -14.98 8.31
N ALA A 114 -3.05 -15.68 9.44
CA ALA A 114 -2.38 -15.21 10.66
C ALA A 114 -0.86 -15.32 10.54
N GLU A 115 -0.43 -16.19 9.66
CA GLU A 115 0.95 -16.45 9.31
C GLU A 115 1.48 -15.38 8.36
N ALA A 116 0.61 -14.56 7.76
CA ALA A 116 0.95 -13.53 6.79
C ALA A 116 1.96 -12.49 7.30
N GLY A 117 1.97 -12.24 8.61
CA GLY A 117 2.84 -11.26 9.26
C GLY A 117 3.98 -11.83 10.10
N ARG A 118 4.18 -13.15 10.07
CA ARG A 118 5.28 -13.84 10.77
C ARG A 118 6.51 -14.00 9.88
#